data_AF-A0AA40CIC7-F1
#
_entry.id   AF-A0AA40CIC7-F1
#
_cell.length_a   1.000
_cell.length_b   1.000
_cell.length_c   1.000
_cell.angle_alpha   90.00
_cell.angle_beta   90.00
_cell.angle_gamma   90.00
#
_symmetry.space_group_name_H-M   'P 1'
#
loop_
_entity.id
_entity.type
_entity.pdbx_description
1 polymer ?
#
loop_
_entity_poly.entity_id
_entity_poly.type
_entity_poly.pdbx_seq_one_letter_code
_entity_poly.pdbx_strand_id
1 'polypeptide(L)'
;MDSRISTGFNNTGRLFAYESYASNLNRYTSRTLGNQGDVLRAIAGIMRRDSEMMQSSMLEGLPVRAIETFMSFSGHNLRRRPGFPSYSWAGWIGGVEVLIDPKFSLVPCDLVWIFWYKLSPGSLMAERVWEEDSDTAIFNDIVRDNGRGISSFLFSGLGLSTSQKEPTFTYNGPSLSYPLLQFWTASVFLKVSDVDVFNQSADLTGSDGAVCGHVLFDGYEETTFFDDNEQFELLLICGGGSILPEGEPSTPNSDTEEFEWYIFSGGGAMLPGGDPSKPKSYLEYYRVIVIEWMASGVAERRGIGRIGKEAVAKSFAPGPVWEEILLG
;
A
#
# COMPACT_ATOMS: atom_id res chain seq x y z
N MET A 1 -36.05 -5.39 30.32
CA MET A 1 -35.99 -5.82 28.91
C MET A 1 -35.01 -4.88 28.24
N ASP A 2 -33.76 -5.35 28.21
CA ASP A 2 -32.54 -4.58 28.06
C ASP A 2 -32.31 -4.09 26.64
N SER A 3 -32.12 -2.78 26.49
CA SER A 3 -31.65 -2.11 25.28
C SER A 3 -30.36 -1.30 25.53
N ARG A 4 -29.48 -1.80 26.42
CA ARG A 4 -28.20 -1.16 26.75
C ARG A 4 -27.04 -2.14 26.87
N ILE A 5 -26.87 -3.00 25.87
CA ILE A 5 -25.57 -3.63 25.59
C ILE A 5 -25.07 -3.03 24.27
N SER A 6 -24.79 -1.72 24.29
CA SER A 6 -23.91 -1.11 23.30
C SER A 6 -22.51 -1.56 23.67
N THR A 7 -21.98 -2.48 22.86
CA THR A 7 -20.71 -3.15 23.06
C THR A 7 -19.57 -2.14 22.92
N GLY A 8 -19.03 -1.72 24.06
CA GLY A 8 -17.70 -1.13 24.17
C GLY A 8 -16.63 -2.15 23.79
N PHE A 9 -16.56 -2.54 22.51
CA PHE A 9 -15.37 -3.16 21.95
C PHE A 9 -14.30 -2.07 21.89
N ASN A 10 -13.49 -1.99 22.94
CA ASN A 10 -12.38 -1.04 23.07
C ASN A 10 -11.50 -1.08 21.81
N ASN A 11 -11.10 0.11 21.32
CA ASN A 11 -10.27 0.32 20.12
C ASN A 11 -9.03 -0.60 20.06
N THR A 12 -8.46 -0.92 21.23
CA THR A 12 -7.35 -1.87 21.39
C THR A 12 -7.68 -3.26 20.84
N GLY A 13 -8.90 -3.76 21.03
CA GLY A 13 -9.34 -5.06 20.54
C GLY A 13 -9.38 -5.16 19.01
N ARG A 14 -9.67 -4.06 18.31
CA ARG A 14 -9.65 -4.03 16.83
C ARG A 14 -8.23 -4.01 16.29
N LEU A 15 -7.33 -3.23 16.90
CA LEU A 15 -5.91 -3.21 16.52
C LEU A 15 -5.29 -4.61 16.66
N PHE A 16 -5.55 -5.28 17.78
CA PHE A 16 -5.12 -6.67 17.99
C PHE A 16 -5.70 -7.64 16.94
N ALA A 17 -6.90 -7.39 16.42
CA ALA A 17 -7.49 -8.24 15.38
C ALA A 17 -6.73 -8.10 14.05
N TYR A 18 -6.34 -6.88 13.67
CA TYR A 18 -5.48 -6.65 12.50
C TYR A 18 -4.11 -7.32 12.67
N GLU A 19 -3.45 -7.13 13.81
CA GLU A 19 -2.15 -7.76 14.13
C GLU A 19 -2.24 -9.30 14.10
N SER A 20 -3.29 -9.86 14.71
CA SER A 20 -3.57 -11.29 14.68
C SER A 20 -3.73 -11.78 13.24
N TYR A 21 -4.49 -11.06 12.42
CA TYR A 21 -4.70 -11.43 11.03
C TYR A 21 -3.39 -11.40 10.22
N ALA A 22 -2.59 -10.33 10.35
CA ALA A 22 -1.27 -10.24 9.73
C ALA A 22 -0.33 -11.37 10.17
N SER A 23 -0.26 -11.66 11.46
CA SER A 23 0.54 -12.77 12.00
C SER A 23 0.10 -14.13 11.45
N ASN A 24 -1.20 -14.37 11.37
CA ASN A 24 -1.76 -15.58 10.77
C ASN A 24 -1.45 -15.68 9.28
N LEU A 25 -1.53 -14.55 8.57
CA LEU A 25 -1.23 -14.48 7.15
C LEU A 25 0.24 -14.82 6.90
N ASN A 26 1.18 -14.15 7.57
CA ASN A 26 2.62 -14.38 7.42
C ASN A 26 2.99 -15.86 7.65
N ARG A 27 2.39 -16.49 8.68
CA ARG A 27 2.58 -17.92 8.98
C ARG A 27 1.96 -18.85 7.94
N TYR A 28 0.85 -18.44 7.33
CA TYR A 28 0.14 -19.23 6.35
C TYR A 28 0.84 -19.20 4.99
N THR A 29 1.19 -18.02 4.49
CA THR A 29 1.85 -17.83 3.18
C THR A 29 3.26 -18.39 3.13
N SER A 30 3.94 -18.47 4.27
CA SER A 30 5.24 -19.14 4.38
C SER A 30 5.19 -20.67 4.16
N ARG A 31 3.98 -21.26 4.03
CA ARG A 31 3.81 -22.69 3.79
C ARG A 31 3.66 -22.98 2.31
N THR A 32 4.13 -24.15 1.88
CA THR A 32 3.84 -24.67 0.54
C THR A 32 2.39 -25.16 0.47
N LEU A 33 1.58 -24.51 -0.36
CA LEU A 33 0.18 -24.89 -0.58
C LEU A 33 0.07 -26.01 -1.63
N GLY A 34 -0.67 -27.07 -1.31
CA GLY A 34 -0.90 -28.19 -2.23
C GLY A 34 -1.80 -27.82 -3.42
N ASN A 35 -2.80 -26.96 -3.21
CA ASN A 35 -3.67 -26.45 -4.26
C ASN A 35 -3.61 -24.92 -4.32
N GLN A 36 -2.92 -24.39 -5.33
CA GLN A 36 -2.69 -22.95 -5.46
C GLN A 36 -3.99 -22.16 -5.72
N GLY A 37 -4.98 -22.78 -6.36
CA GLY A 37 -6.27 -22.14 -6.70
C GLY A 37 -7.25 -22.01 -5.54
N ASP A 38 -6.96 -22.59 -4.38
CA ASP A 38 -7.87 -22.61 -3.22
C ASP A 38 -7.37 -21.75 -2.05
N VAL A 39 -6.39 -20.87 -2.30
CA VAL A 39 -5.65 -20.15 -1.26
C VAL A 39 -6.53 -19.32 -0.35
N LEU A 40 -7.52 -18.60 -0.90
CA LEU A 40 -8.46 -17.80 -0.12
C LEU A 40 -9.44 -18.69 0.64
N ARG A 41 -9.90 -19.81 0.05
CA ARG A 41 -10.84 -20.71 0.75
C ARG A 41 -10.17 -21.43 1.92
N ALA A 42 -8.91 -21.80 1.77
CA ALA A 42 -8.13 -22.49 2.80
C ALA A 42 -7.92 -21.64 4.07
N ILE A 43 -7.98 -20.30 3.98
CA ILE A 43 -7.92 -19.39 5.15
C ILE A 43 -9.27 -18.73 5.48
N ALA A 44 -10.35 -19.08 4.77
CA ALA A 44 -11.66 -18.41 4.91
C ALA A 44 -12.23 -18.44 6.34
N GLY A 45 -11.95 -19.51 7.11
CA GLY A 45 -12.36 -19.60 8.52
C GLY A 45 -11.69 -18.55 9.41
N ILE A 46 -10.39 -18.34 9.23
CA ILE A 46 -9.61 -17.31 9.94
C ILE A 46 -10.07 -15.92 9.49
N MET A 47 -10.17 -15.72 8.17
CA MET A 47 -10.66 -14.46 7.59
C MET A 47 -12.03 -14.08 8.15
N ARG A 48 -12.99 -15.00 8.23
CA ARG A 48 -14.33 -14.71 8.76
C ARG A 48 -14.28 -14.22 10.20
N ARG A 49 -13.60 -14.96 11.07
CA ARG A 49 -13.48 -14.62 12.49
C ARG A 49 -12.79 -13.28 12.69
N ASP A 50 -11.68 -13.05 11.99
CA ASP A 50 -10.91 -11.82 12.13
C ASP A 50 -11.67 -10.62 11.49
N SER A 51 -12.42 -10.84 10.40
CA SER A 51 -13.28 -9.81 9.77
C SER A 51 -14.37 -9.28 10.70
N GLU A 52 -14.99 -10.17 11.48
CA GLU A 52 -15.99 -9.80 12.50
C GLU A 52 -15.36 -8.97 13.63
N MET A 53 -14.17 -9.35 14.10
CA MET A 53 -13.44 -8.60 15.13
C MET A 53 -12.94 -7.24 14.63
N MET A 54 -12.45 -7.18 13.40
CA MET A 54 -12.02 -5.94 12.74
C MET A 54 -13.21 -5.03 12.35
N GLN A 55 -14.43 -5.57 12.30
CA GLN A 55 -15.61 -4.94 11.69
C GLN A 55 -15.34 -4.46 10.25
N SER A 56 -14.59 -5.27 9.51
CA SER A 56 -14.19 -4.95 8.13
C SER A 56 -14.59 -6.11 7.23
N SER A 57 -15.21 -5.81 6.09
CA SER A 57 -15.34 -6.78 5.00
C SER A 57 -13.94 -7.13 4.45
N MET A 58 -13.88 -8.24 3.71
CA MET A 58 -12.67 -8.72 3.05
C MET A 58 -12.83 -8.59 1.53
N LEU A 59 -11.80 -8.09 0.85
CA LEU A 59 -11.68 -8.06 -0.61
C LEU A 59 -10.44 -8.85 -0.99
N GLU A 60 -10.61 -9.99 -1.66
CA GLU A 60 -9.50 -10.84 -2.11
C GLU A 60 -8.47 -11.14 -1.01
N GLY A 61 -8.91 -11.34 0.23
CA GLY A 61 -8.00 -11.60 1.36
C GLY A 61 -7.50 -10.35 2.10
N LEU A 62 -7.88 -9.15 1.68
CA LEU A 62 -7.49 -7.89 2.33
C LEU A 62 -8.65 -7.31 3.14
N PRO A 63 -8.45 -6.85 4.38
CA PRO A 63 -9.47 -6.13 5.11
C PRO A 63 -9.68 -4.74 4.50
N VAL A 64 -10.89 -4.50 3.98
CA VAL A 64 -11.26 -3.27 3.25
C VAL A 64 -10.94 -1.99 4.03
N ARG A 65 -11.18 -1.96 5.34
CA ARG A 65 -10.94 -0.76 6.17
C ARG A 65 -9.45 -0.41 6.34
N ALA A 66 -8.55 -1.35 6.06
CA ALA A 66 -7.10 -1.19 6.14
C ALA A 66 -6.42 -1.62 4.83
N ILE A 67 -7.11 -1.45 3.70
CA ILE A 67 -6.66 -1.96 2.41
C ILE A 67 -5.30 -1.39 2.02
N GLU A 68 -5.03 -0.11 2.30
CA GLU A 68 -3.74 0.54 2.00
C GLU A 68 -2.58 -0.10 2.77
N THR A 69 -2.82 -0.46 4.04
CA THR A 69 -1.83 -1.11 4.90
C THR A 69 -1.56 -2.53 4.41
N PHE A 70 -2.63 -3.30 4.17
CA PHE A 70 -2.50 -4.69 3.75
C PHE A 70 -2.06 -4.85 2.30
N MET A 71 -2.29 -3.87 1.42
CA MET A 71 -1.71 -3.83 0.07
C MET A 71 -0.22 -3.50 0.08
N SER A 72 0.33 -3.03 1.21
CA SER A 72 1.76 -2.74 1.37
C SER A 72 2.54 -3.94 1.95
N PHE A 73 2.06 -5.17 1.77
CA PHE A 73 2.82 -6.36 2.17
C PHE A 73 4.13 -6.46 1.39
N SER A 74 5.18 -7.01 1.98
CA SER A 74 6.43 -7.38 1.30
C SER A 74 6.56 -8.91 1.26
N GLY A 75 7.61 -9.41 0.62
CA GLY A 75 7.98 -10.82 0.71
C GLY A 75 9.27 -11.10 -0.05
N HIS A 76 9.93 -12.21 0.27
CA HIS A 76 11.13 -12.64 -0.43
C HIS A 76 10.79 -13.69 -1.48
N ASN A 77 11.36 -13.54 -2.68
CA ASN A 77 11.16 -14.47 -3.81
C ASN A 77 9.67 -14.69 -4.11
N LEU A 78 8.87 -13.62 -4.05
CA LEU A 78 7.46 -13.69 -4.39
C LEU A 78 7.33 -14.02 -5.87
N ARG A 79 6.45 -14.97 -6.15
CA ARG A 79 6.19 -15.45 -7.50
C ARG A 79 4.73 -15.24 -7.87
N ARG A 80 4.43 -14.83 -9.09
CA ARG A 80 3.06 -14.50 -9.49
C ARG A 80 2.17 -15.74 -9.47
N ARG A 81 1.04 -15.66 -8.74
CA ARG A 81 0.00 -16.70 -8.70
C ARG A 81 -1.10 -16.38 -9.71
N PRO A 82 -1.28 -17.20 -10.77
CA PRO A 82 -2.33 -16.95 -11.75
C PRO A 82 -3.74 -17.09 -11.13
N GLY A 83 -4.68 -16.28 -11.61
CA GLY A 83 -6.10 -16.33 -11.22
C GLY A 83 -6.48 -15.51 -9.99
N PHE A 84 -5.55 -14.76 -9.42
CA PHE A 84 -5.75 -13.82 -8.31
C PHE A 84 -5.14 -12.46 -8.62
N PRO A 85 -5.60 -11.35 -8.04
CA PRO A 85 -5.05 -10.05 -8.35
C PRO A 85 -3.70 -9.79 -7.68
N SER A 86 -2.81 -9.04 -8.34
CA SER A 86 -1.46 -8.74 -7.83
C SER A 86 -1.46 -7.80 -6.62
N TYR A 87 -2.52 -6.99 -6.43
CA TYR A 87 -2.68 -6.17 -5.22
C TYR A 87 -2.97 -7.01 -3.96
N SER A 88 -3.40 -8.26 -4.13
CA SER A 88 -3.67 -9.18 -3.04
C SER A 88 -2.46 -10.06 -2.76
N TRP A 89 -2.22 -10.38 -1.49
CA TRP A 89 -1.26 -11.42 -1.10
C TRP A 89 -1.58 -12.78 -1.75
N ALA A 90 -2.85 -13.05 -2.06
CA ALA A 90 -3.26 -14.27 -2.76
C ALA A 90 -2.74 -14.30 -4.20
N GLY A 91 -2.42 -13.13 -4.79
CA GLY A 91 -1.76 -12.98 -6.07
C GLY A 91 -0.32 -13.48 -6.11
N TRP A 92 0.24 -13.93 -4.97
CA TRP A 92 1.64 -14.31 -4.87
C TRP A 92 1.84 -15.69 -4.23
N ILE A 93 2.91 -16.36 -4.63
CA ILE A 93 3.45 -17.59 -4.06
C ILE A 93 4.74 -17.21 -3.35
N GLY A 94 4.84 -17.55 -2.07
CA GLY A 94 5.95 -17.17 -1.21
C GLY A 94 5.46 -16.64 0.13
N GLY A 95 6.37 -16.49 1.09
CA GLY A 95 6.05 -15.90 2.38
C GLY A 95 5.85 -14.39 2.22
N VAL A 96 4.61 -13.92 2.38
CA VAL A 96 4.36 -12.49 2.52
C VAL A 96 4.54 -12.06 3.98
N GLU A 97 4.92 -10.81 4.15
CA GLU A 97 5.00 -10.13 5.42
C GLU A 97 4.14 -8.88 5.39
N VAL A 98 3.08 -8.87 6.20
CA VAL A 98 2.33 -7.64 6.52
C VAL A 98 2.88 -7.09 7.81
N LEU A 99 3.49 -5.91 7.73
CA LEU A 99 3.99 -5.21 8.91
C LEU A 99 2.91 -4.31 9.48
N ILE A 100 2.43 -4.71 10.66
CA ILE A 100 1.55 -3.91 11.50
C ILE A 100 2.37 -3.59 12.73
N ASP A 101 2.82 -2.34 12.85
CA ASP A 101 3.57 -1.91 14.02
C ASP A 101 2.62 -1.83 15.24
N PRO A 102 2.94 -2.50 16.36
CA PRO A 102 2.12 -2.45 17.58
C PRO A 102 2.48 -1.28 18.52
N LYS A 103 3.68 -0.69 18.40
CA LYS A 103 4.12 0.48 19.20
C LYS A 103 3.58 1.79 18.62
N PHE A 104 3.42 1.83 17.32
CA PHE A 104 2.72 2.89 16.63
C PHE A 104 1.39 2.32 16.20
N SER A 105 0.33 2.68 16.90
CA SER A 105 -1.06 2.50 16.45
C SER A 105 -1.13 2.64 14.94
N LEU A 106 -1.06 1.53 14.18
CA LEU A 106 -0.96 1.49 12.71
C LEU A 106 -0.48 2.83 12.17
N VAL A 107 0.80 3.27 12.20
CA VAL A 107 1.17 4.68 11.79
C VAL A 107 0.29 5.01 10.61
N PRO A 108 -0.78 5.81 10.82
CA PRO A 108 -1.83 5.76 9.85
C PRO A 108 -1.16 6.23 8.58
N CYS A 109 -1.65 5.73 7.47
CA CYS A 109 -1.72 6.64 6.36
C CYS A 109 -2.48 7.88 6.89
N ASP A 110 -1.78 8.83 7.54
CA ASP A 110 -2.32 10.04 8.16
C ASP A 110 -2.96 10.91 7.08
N LEU A 111 -2.65 10.57 5.82
CA LEU A 111 -3.12 11.17 4.60
C LEU A 111 -3.52 10.05 3.64
N VAL A 112 -4.81 9.77 3.57
CA VAL A 112 -5.44 8.90 2.56
C VAL A 112 -6.37 9.74 1.69
N TRP A 113 -6.26 9.60 0.38
CA TRP A 113 -7.07 10.34 -0.60
C TRP A 113 -7.77 9.45 -1.61
N ILE A 114 -7.46 8.15 -1.61
CA ILE A 114 -7.98 7.20 -2.59
C ILE A 114 -9.40 6.78 -2.20
N PHE A 115 -10.30 6.87 -3.17
CA PHE A 115 -11.61 6.25 -3.12
C PHE A 115 -11.52 4.92 -3.87
N TRP A 116 -11.61 3.83 -3.12
CA TRP A 116 -11.49 2.49 -3.69
C TRP A 116 -12.81 2.05 -4.31
N TYR A 117 -12.77 1.69 -5.58
CA TYR A 117 -13.86 0.98 -6.26
C TYR A 117 -13.38 -0.40 -6.69
N LYS A 118 -14.30 -1.35 -6.76
CA LYS A 118 -14.06 -2.68 -7.31
C LYS A 118 -14.89 -2.85 -8.57
N LEU A 119 -14.29 -3.44 -9.58
CA LEU A 119 -14.99 -3.91 -10.77
C LEU A 119 -15.02 -5.43 -10.75
N SER A 120 -16.18 -5.98 -10.39
CA SER A 120 -16.38 -7.43 -10.30
C SER A 120 -16.32 -8.09 -11.69
N PRO A 121 -15.87 -9.36 -11.79
CA PRO A 121 -15.92 -10.11 -13.05
C PRO A 121 -17.27 -10.04 -13.76
N GLY A 122 -17.27 -9.60 -15.01
CA GLY A 122 -18.48 -9.46 -15.82
C GLY A 122 -19.36 -8.24 -15.48
N SER A 123 -18.99 -7.43 -14.50
CA SER A 123 -19.63 -6.13 -14.26
C SER A 123 -19.09 -5.08 -15.22
N LEU A 124 -19.97 -4.18 -15.67
CA LEU A 124 -19.60 -2.97 -16.39
C LEU A 124 -19.50 -1.74 -15.48
N MET A 125 -19.98 -1.87 -14.24
CA MET A 125 -20.02 -0.77 -13.28
C MET A 125 -19.15 -1.09 -12.08
N ALA A 126 -18.29 -0.12 -11.74
CA ALA A 126 -17.50 -0.15 -10.54
C ALA A 126 -18.38 0.16 -9.32
N GLU A 127 -18.22 -0.63 -8.27
CA GLU A 127 -18.89 -0.47 -6.98
C GLU A 127 -17.90 0.08 -5.97
N ARG A 128 -18.34 1.00 -5.12
CA ARG A 128 -17.47 1.48 -4.05
C ARG A 128 -17.16 0.34 -3.08
N VAL A 129 -15.88 0.15 -2.73
CA VAL A 129 -15.44 -0.97 -1.88
C VAL A 129 -15.97 -0.81 -0.44
N TRP A 130 -16.16 0.44 0.00
CA TRP A 130 -16.75 0.76 1.29
C TRP A 130 -17.45 2.13 1.29
N GLU A 131 -18.58 2.20 1.98
CA GLU A 131 -19.31 3.45 2.27
C GLU A 131 -19.16 3.77 3.76
N GLU A 132 -18.95 5.05 4.10
CA GLU A 132 -18.91 5.48 5.49
C GLU A 132 -20.30 5.36 6.12
N ASP A 133 -20.48 4.37 6.99
CA ASP A 133 -21.54 4.43 8.00
C ASP A 133 -21.14 5.44 9.08
N SER A 134 -22.06 6.36 9.39
CA SER A 134 -21.90 7.51 10.30
C SER A 134 -21.44 7.20 11.74
N ASP A 135 -21.33 5.92 12.13
CA ASP A 135 -21.22 5.49 13.53
C ASP A 135 -19.96 4.67 13.87
N THR A 136 -18.93 4.58 13.01
CA THR A 136 -17.70 3.80 13.34
C THR A 136 -16.39 4.58 13.23
N ALA A 137 -16.34 5.66 14.00
CA ALA A 137 -15.18 6.48 14.33
C ALA A 137 -14.15 5.75 15.22
N ILE A 138 -13.30 4.89 14.63
CA ILE A 138 -12.13 4.36 15.37
C ILE A 138 -10.81 4.73 14.72
N PHE A 139 -10.79 4.96 13.40
CA PHE A 139 -9.58 5.39 12.67
C PHE A 139 -9.79 6.64 11.80
N ASN A 140 -11.01 7.18 11.74
CA ASN A 140 -11.41 8.10 10.66
C ASN A 140 -11.71 9.55 11.08
N ASP A 141 -11.95 9.85 12.37
CA ASP A 141 -12.46 11.18 12.76
C ASP A 141 -11.47 12.35 12.63
N ILE A 142 -10.16 12.08 12.61
CA ILE A 142 -9.17 13.16 12.45
C ILE A 142 -8.76 13.36 10.98
N VAL A 143 -8.84 12.32 10.14
CA VAL A 143 -8.18 12.30 8.82
C VAL A 143 -9.15 12.19 7.63
N ARG A 144 -10.25 11.42 7.73
CA ARG A 144 -11.05 11.06 6.53
C ARG A 144 -12.27 11.95 6.26
N ASP A 145 -12.85 12.57 7.28
CA ASP A 145 -13.94 13.56 7.10
C ASP A 145 -13.45 14.81 6.33
N ASN A 146 -12.13 15.05 6.33
CA ASN A 146 -11.44 16.09 5.57
C ASN A 146 -10.99 15.68 4.15
N GLY A 147 -11.28 14.44 3.70
CA GLY A 147 -10.84 13.90 2.39
C GLY A 147 -11.38 14.65 1.16
N ARG A 148 -12.37 15.53 1.34
CA ARG A 148 -12.82 16.46 0.29
C ARG A 148 -11.83 17.62 0.05
N GLY A 149 -11.02 18.01 1.05
CA GLY A 149 -10.07 19.12 0.97
C GLY A 149 -8.58 18.73 0.98
N ILE A 150 -8.22 17.58 1.57
CA ILE A 150 -6.82 17.19 1.79
C ILE A 150 -6.08 16.90 0.47
N SER A 151 -6.68 16.21 -0.50
CA SER A 151 -5.98 15.91 -1.77
C SER A 151 -5.57 17.19 -2.51
N SER A 152 -6.49 18.17 -2.58
CA SER A 152 -6.20 19.46 -3.19
C SER A 152 -5.04 20.16 -2.47
N PHE A 153 -5.02 20.13 -1.13
CA PHE A 153 -3.93 20.71 -0.35
C PHE A 153 -2.58 20.00 -0.58
N LEU A 154 -2.55 18.66 -0.50
CA LEU A 154 -1.32 17.85 -0.64
C LEU A 154 -0.67 18.00 -2.01
N PHE A 155 -1.48 18.14 -3.05
CA PHE A 155 -1.00 18.19 -4.44
C PHE A 155 -1.08 19.60 -5.06
N SER A 156 -1.57 20.62 -4.33
CA SER A 156 -1.71 22.00 -4.82
C SER A 156 -0.39 22.60 -5.31
N GLY A 157 0.70 22.35 -4.58
CA GLY A 157 2.04 22.81 -4.94
C GLY A 157 2.62 22.15 -6.20
N LEU A 158 2.00 21.07 -6.68
CA LEU A 158 2.44 20.30 -7.84
C LEU A 158 1.61 20.59 -9.09
N GLY A 159 0.58 21.44 -9.00
CA GLY A 159 -0.28 21.79 -10.14
C GLY A 159 -1.20 20.65 -10.60
N LEU A 160 -1.38 19.61 -9.80
CA LEU A 160 -2.25 18.47 -10.15
C LEU A 160 -3.72 18.79 -9.87
N SER A 161 -4.58 18.55 -10.86
CA SER A 161 -6.03 18.66 -10.70
C SER A 161 -6.60 17.37 -10.08
N THR A 162 -6.74 17.34 -8.76
CA THR A 162 -7.27 16.17 -8.03
C THR A 162 -8.81 16.17 -7.89
N SER A 163 -9.51 16.83 -8.81
CA SER A 163 -10.98 16.97 -8.75
C SER A 163 -11.69 15.67 -9.08
N GLN A 164 -11.13 14.88 -10.00
CA GLN A 164 -11.70 13.59 -10.39
C GLN A 164 -11.34 12.51 -9.39
N LYS A 165 -12.36 11.83 -8.86
CA LYS A 165 -12.24 10.80 -7.82
C LYS A 165 -13.12 9.58 -8.09
N GLU A 166 -14.09 9.70 -8.98
CA GLU A 166 -15.01 8.64 -9.35
C GLU A 166 -14.53 7.94 -10.63
N PRO A 167 -14.81 6.63 -10.78
CA PRO A 167 -14.48 5.88 -11.98
C PRO A 167 -15.07 6.52 -13.24
N THR A 168 -14.26 6.66 -14.28
CA THR A 168 -14.71 7.16 -15.58
C THR A 168 -14.54 6.13 -16.69
N PHE A 169 -13.61 5.20 -16.52
CA PHE A 169 -13.32 4.19 -17.51
C PHE A 169 -14.19 2.93 -17.33
N THR A 170 -14.54 2.29 -18.45
CA THR A 170 -15.16 0.96 -18.47
C THR A 170 -14.15 -0.03 -19.03
N TYR A 171 -13.86 -1.07 -18.26
CA TYR A 171 -12.96 -2.13 -18.70
C TYR A 171 -13.60 -2.98 -19.81
N ASN A 172 -12.96 -3.00 -20.98
CA ASN A 172 -13.37 -3.78 -22.15
C ASN A 172 -12.38 -4.92 -22.47
N GLY A 173 -11.50 -5.26 -21.53
CA GLY A 173 -10.50 -6.31 -21.71
C GLY A 173 -11.04 -7.73 -21.50
N PRO A 174 -10.16 -8.74 -21.50
CA PRO A 174 -10.55 -10.14 -21.27
C PRO A 174 -11.24 -10.33 -19.91
N SER A 175 -12.16 -11.30 -19.85
CA SER A 175 -12.81 -11.65 -18.59
C SER A 175 -11.78 -12.20 -17.58
N LEU A 176 -11.69 -11.55 -16.42
CA LEU A 176 -10.83 -11.96 -15.31
C LEU A 176 -11.62 -12.75 -14.28
N SER A 177 -10.97 -13.67 -13.56
CA SER A 177 -11.60 -14.48 -12.52
C SER A 177 -11.74 -13.78 -11.16
N TYR A 178 -11.26 -12.55 -11.07
CA TYR A 178 -11.14 -11.77 -9.83
C TYR A 178 -11.52 -10.31 -10.07
N PRO A 179 -11.93 -9.56 -9.03
CA PRO A 179 -12.28 -8.15 -9.14
C PRO A 179 -11.03 -7.28 -9.34
N LEU A 180 -11.13 -6.30 -10.23
CA LEU A 180 -10.14 -5.23 -10.37
C LEU A 180 -10.40 -4.14 -9.32
N LEU A 181 -9.34 -3.50 -8.83
CA LEU A 181 -9.45 -2.23 -8.14
C LEU A 181 -9.43 -1.09 -9.17
N GLN A 182 -10.35 -0.15 -9.03
CA GLN A 182 -10.47 1.03 -9.87
C GLN A 182 -10.47 2.27 -8.99
N PHE A 183 -9.53 3.18 -9.22
CA PHE A 183 -9.37 4.34 -8.36
C PHE A 183 -8.54 5.43 -9.02
N TRP A 184 -8.69 6.66 -8.52
CA TRP A 184 -7.84 7.78 -8.92
C TRP A 184 -6.73 7.99 -7.90
N THR A 185 -5.51 8.18 -8.39
CA THR A 185 -4.38 8.60 -7.56
C THR A 185 -3.33 9.38 -8.36
N ALA A 186 -2.29 9.84 -7.67
CA ALA A 186 -1.11 10.40 -8.30
C ALA A 186 -0.12 9.30 -8.67
N SER A 187 0.33 9.31 -9.92
CA SER A 187 1.47 8.52 -10.40
C SER A 187 2.70 9.42 -10.50
N VAL A 188 3.85 8.88 -10.10
CA VAL A 188 5.16 9.52 -10.28
C VAL A 188 6.08 8.57 -11.00
N PHE A 189 7.09 9.12 -11.66
CA PHE A 189 8.01 8.34 -12.44
C PHE A 189 9.45 8.55 -12.01
N LEU A 190 10.09 7.48 -11.56
CA LEU A 190 11.43 7.50 -10.96
C LEU A 190 12.29 6.40 -11.58
N LYS A 191 13.62 6.55 -11.45
CA LYS A 191 14.56 5.52 -11.87
C LYS A 191 15.00 4.68 -10.70
N VAL A 192 15.31 3.43 -10.97
CA VAL A 192 15.93 2.53 -10.00
C VAL A 192 17.45 2.68 -10.08
N SER A 193 18.12 2.67 -8.93
CA SER A 193 19.58 2.67 -8.79
C SER A 193 20.00 1.78 -7.62
N ASP A 194 21.28 1.41 -7.56
CA ASP A 194 21.84 0.60 -6.46
C ASP A 194 21.01 -0.67 -6.17
N VAL A 195 20.86 -1.51 -7.19
CA VAL A 195 20.04 -2.72 -7.11
C VAL A 195 20.74 -3.77 -6.26
N ASP A 196 20.10 -4.13 -5.15
CA ASP A 196 20.43 -5.32 -4.36
C ASP A 196 19.57 -6.49 -4.82
N VAL A 197 20.17 -7.31 -5.70
CA VAL A 197 19.57 -8.51 -6.27
C VAL A 197 19.21 -9.55 -5.19
N PHE A 198 19.97 -9.61 -4.09
CA PHE A 198 19.75 -10.62 -3.05
C PHE A 198 18.56 -10.26 -2.17
N ASN A 199 18.44 -8.97 -1.85
CA ASN A 199 17.32 -8.45 -1.07
C ASN A 199 16.11 -8.07 -1.93
N GLN A 200 16.21 -8.16 -3.26
CA GLN A 200 15.18 -7.73 -4.22
C GLN A 200 14.75 -6.29 -3.95
N SER A 201 15.73 -5.43 -3.74
CA SER A 201 15.50 -4.06 -3.29
C SER A 201 16.38 -3.09 -4.05
N ALA A 202 15.97 -1.83 -4.17
CA ALA A 202 16.78 -0.82 -4.82
C ALA A 202 16.42 0.60 -4.40
N ASP A 203 17.37 1.53 -4.54
CA ASP A 203 17.12 2.95 -4.35
C ASP A 203 16.33 3.54 -5.52
N LEU A 204 15.51 4.55 -5.23
CA LEU A 204 14.77 5.32 -6.22
C LEU A 204 15.43 6.70 -6.40
N THR A 205 15.74 7.05 -7.63
CA THR A 205 16.37 8.33 -8.00
C THR A 205 15.43 9.21 -8.81
N GLY A 206 15.45 10.50 -8.49
CA GLY A 206 14.72 11.54 -9.20
C GLY A 206 15.47 12.05 -10.43
N SER A 207 14.84 12.98 -11.16
CA SER A 207 15.40 13.65 -12.34
C SER A 207 16.65 14.49 -12.07
N ASP A 208 16.89 14.87 -10.81
CA ASP A 208 18.10 15.54 -10.35
C ASP A 208 19.25 14.56 -10.03
N GLY A 209 19.02 13.25 -10.17
CA GLY A 209 19.96 12.18 -9.85
C GLY A 209 20.08 11.89 -8.35
N ALA A 210 19.31 12.57 -7.49
CA ALA A 210 19.34 12.33 -6.05
C ALA A 210 18.47 11.14 -5.68
N VAL A 211 18.95 10.33 -4.72
CA VAL A 211 18.13 9.29 -4.08
C VAL A 211 17.00 9.95 -3.30
N CYS A 212 15.79 9.49 -3.55
CA CYS A 212 14.56 10.09 -3.03
C CYS A 212 13.56 9.05 -2.50
N GLY A 213 13.95 7.77 -2.48
CA GLY A 213 13.13 6.70 -1.95
C GLY A 213 13.81 5.34 -2.07
N HIS A 214 13.07 4.31 -1.68
CA HIS A 214 13.51 2.93 -1.70
C HIS A 214 12.33 2.01 -2.02
N VAL A 215 12.59 0.93 -2.76
CA VAL A 215 11.60 -0.04 -3.23
C VAL A 215 12.06 -1.47 -2.98
N LEU A 216 11.09 -2.34 -2.69
CA LEU A 216 11.19 -3.79 -2.70
C LEU A 216 10.41 -4.32 -3.91
N PHE A 217 11.02 -5.22 -4.68
CA PHE A 217 10.44 -5.80 -5.89
C PHE A 217 9.72 -7.11 -5.59
N ASP A 218 8.56 -7.28 -6.22
CA ASP A 218 7.84 -8.54 -6.27
C ASP A 218 8.15 -9.24 -7.59
N GLY A 219 8.41 -10.55 -7.57
CA GLY A 219 8.63 -11.31 -8.81
C GLY A 219 9.91 -10.97 -9.54
N TYR A 220 10.94 -10.45 -8.86
CA TYR A 220 12.19 -9.98 -9.49
C TYR A 220 12.83 -11.03 -10.41
N GLU A 221 12.84 -12.31 -10.01
CA GLU A 221 13.42 -13.40 -10.82
C GLU A 221 12.51 -13.91 -11.95
N GLU A 222 11.25 -13.48 -12.03
CA GLU A 222 10.26 -14.01 -12.98
C GLU A 222 10.01 -13.12 -14.21
N THR A 223 10.60 -11.91 -14.27
CA THR A 223 10.29 -10.93 -15.31
C THR A 223 11.51 -10.15 -15.76
N THR A 224 11.56 -9.77 -17.04
CA THR A 224 12.55 -8.81 -17.57
C THR A 224 12.12 -7.36 -17.33
N PHE A 225 10.97 -7.12 -16.69
CA PHE A 225 10.46 -5.79 -16.36
C PHE A 225 11.51 -4.92 -15.65
N PHE A 226 12.36 -5.49 -14.80
CA PHE A 226 13.38 -4.71 -14.11
C PHE A 226 14.66 -4.48 -14.93
N ASP A 227 14.87 -5.26 -15.99
CA ASP A 227 16.03 -5.15 -16.89
C ASP A 227 15.77 -4.15 -18.04
N ASP A 228 14.52 -4.12 -18.54
CA ASP A 228 14.15 -3.42 -19.77
C ASP A 228 13.67 -1.97 -19.53
N ASN A 229 13.34 -1.60 -18.29
CA ASN A 229 12.75 -0.31 -17.98
C ASN A 229 13.78 0.70 -17.48
N GLU A 230 13.93 1.79 -18.23
CA GLU A 230 14.74 2.93 -17.80
C GLU A 230 14.10 3.73 -16.66
N GLN A 231 12.77 3.64 -16.52
CA GLN A 231 11.95 4.43 -15.61
C GLN A 231 10.72 3.61 -15.20
N PHE A 232 10.35 3.72 -13.93
CA PHE A 232 9.23 2.99 -13.34
C PHE A 232 8.11 3.96 -12.98
N GLU A 233 6.87 3.50 -13.12
CA GLU A 233 5.69 4.20 -12.64
C GLU A 233 5.35 3.74 -11.22
N LEU A 234 5.19 4.70 -10.33
CA LEU A 234 4.90 4.48 -8.92
C LEU A 234 3.60 5.18 -8.55
N LEU A 235 2.64 4.40 -8.06
CA LEU A 235 1.37 4.90 -7.57
C LEU A 235 1.54 5.36 -6.12
N LEU A 236 1.21 6.61 -5.82
CA LEU A 236 1.14 7.09 -4.44
C LEU A 236 -0.13 6.51 -3.79
N ILE A 237 0.00 5.75 -2.70
CA ILE A 237 -1.16 5.11 -2.05
C ILE A 237 -1.62 5.89 -0.83
N CYS A 238 -0.66 6.35 -0.03
CA CYS A 238 -0.93 7.19 1.12
C CYS A 238 0.31 7.93 1.60
N GLY A 239 0.11 8.95 2.44
CA GLY A 239 1.18 9.72 3.08
C GLY A 239 1.36 9.37 4.56
N GLY A 240 2.62 9.34 4.99
CA GLY A 240 3.04 9.40 6.39
C GLY A 240 3.58 10.78 6.72
N GLY A 241 3.39 11.23 7.96
CA GLY A 241 3.65 12.62 8.36
C GLY A 241 3.15 12.93 9.75
N SER A 242 4.05 13.16 10.71
CA SER A 242 3.63 13.77 11.95
C SER A 242 3.09 15.18 11.66
N ILE A 243 1.77 15.33 11.66
CA ILE A 243 1.10 16.63 11.79
C ILE A 243 1.28 17.07 13.25
N LEU A 244 2.52 17.31 13.68
CA LEU A 244 2.71 18.04 14.93
C LEU A 244 2.38 19.50 14.62
N PRO A 245 1.48 20.14 15.40
CA PRO A 245 1.24 21.57 15.25
C PRO A 245 2.56 22.31 15.39
N GLU A 246 2.81 23.27 14.49
CA GLU A 246 4.01 24.12 14.50
C GLU A 246 4.30 24.61 15.92
N GLY A 247 5.33 24.06 16.59
CA GLY A 247 5.74 24.53 17.91
C GLY A 247 6.30 23.49 18.88
N GLU A 248 6.05 22.18 18.70
CA GLU A 248 6.68 21.16 19.54
C GLU A 248 7.91 20.56 18.85
N PRO A 249 9.11 20.65 19.46
CA PRO A 249 10.28 19.96 18.93
C PRO A 249 10.06 18.46 19.04
N SER A 250 9.91 17.79 17.89
CA SER A 250 10.06 16.34 17.82
C SER A 250 11.48 16.01 18.25
N THR A 251 11.65 15.43 19.44
CA THR A 251 12.85 14.66 19.71
C THR A 251 12.72 13.37 18.90
N PRO A 252 13.55 13.13 17.87
CA PRO A 252 13.54 11.85 17.21
C PRO A 252 14.03 10.82 18.22
N ASN A 253 13.17 9.88 18.61
CA ASN A 253 13.62 8.71 19.36
C ASN A 253 14.45 7.86 18.38
N SER A 254 15.72 7.63 18.67
CA SER A 254 16.65 6.83 17.86
C SER A 254 16.08 5.46 17.46
N ASP A 255 15.24 4.88 18.31
CA ASP A 255 14.64 3.56 18.11
C ASP A 255 13.67 3.50 16.91
N THR A 256 13.14 4.64 16.45
CA THR A 256 12.14 4.69 15.36
C THR A 256 12.80 4.61 13.99
N GLU A 257 13.90 5.35 13.79
CA GLU A 257 14.67 5.33 12.54
C GLU A 257 15.40 3.99 12.36
N GLU A 258 15.84 3.39 13.47
CA GLU A 258 16.60 2.13 13.47
C GLU A 258 15.74 0.90 13.08
N PHE A 259 14.47 0.85 13.51
CA PHE A 259 13.56 -0.25 13.20
C PHE A 259 12.99 -0.16 11.77
N GLU A 260 12.66 1.04 11.30
CA GLU A 260 12.15 1.23 9.94
C GLU A 260 13.25 0.99 8.88
N TRP A 261 14.49 1.37 9.17
CA TRP A 261 15.63 1.03 8.31
C TRP A 261 15.86 -0.47 8.24
N TYR A 262 15.74 -1.19 9.36
CA TYR A 262 15.93 -2.65 9.43
C TYR A 262 14.96 -3.43 8.52
N ILE A 263 13.71 -2.95 8.39
CA ILE A 263 12.67 -3.55 7.55
C ILE A 263 13.01 -3.43 6.05
N PHE A 264 13.45 -2.25 5.61
CA PHE A 264 13.69 -2.03 4.18
C PHE A 264 15.11 -2.44 3.73
N SER A 265 16.07 -2.54 4.65
CA SER A 265 17.43 -3.02 4.37
C SER A 265 17.62 -4.54 4.46
N GLY A 266 16.54 -5.33 4.51
CA GLY A 266 16.61 -6.79 4.44
C GLY A 266 17.32 -7.47 5.62
N GLY A 267 17.33 -6.87 6.81
CA GLY A 267 17.87 -7.49 8.03
C GLY A 267 19.38 -7.76 8.05
N GLY A 268 20.16 -7.16 7.14
CA GLY A 268 21.62 -7.32 7.06
C GLY A 268 22.39 -6.14 7.64
N ALA A 269 22.99 -6.33 8.82
CA ALA A 269 24.05 -5.53 9.47
C ALA A 269 23.95 -3.99 9.46
N MET A 270 23.84 -3.39 10.66
CA MET A 270 24.08 -1.96 10.88
C MET A 270 25.42 -1.53 10.26
N LEU A 271 25.38 -0.64 9.27
CA LEU A 271 26.54 0.19 8.96
C LEU A 271 26.67 1.25 10.06
N PRO A 272 27.79 1.32 10.79
CA PRO A 272 28.00 2.34 11.80
C PRO A 272 28.26 3.68 11.10
N GLY A 273 27.25 4.56 11.11
CA GLY A 273 27.36 5.93 10.62
C GLY A 273 26.25 6.26 9.63
N GLY A 274 25.15 6.82 10.15
CA GLY A 274 24.17 7.49 9.29
C GLY A 274 24.87 8.57 8.49
N ASP A 275 24.81 8.46 7.16
CA ASP A 275 25.37 9.45 6.26
C ASP A 275 24.57 10.77 6.43
N PRO A 276 25.20 11.87 6.88
CA PRO A 276 24.55 13.17 7.02
C PRO A 276 24.08 13.78 5.69
N SER A 277 24.35 13.14 4.55
CA SER A 277 23.81 13.48 3.23
C SER A 277 22.37 12.97 3.00
N LYS A 278 21.88 12.01 3.81
CA LYS A 278 20.50 11.48 3.69
C LYS A 278 19.48 12.43 4.37
N PRO A 279 18.32 12.70 3.75
CA PRO A 279 17.42 13.77 4.16
C PRO A 279 16.86 13.58 5.58
N LYS A 280 16.93 14.65 6.39
CA LYS A 280 16.63 14.73 7.83
C LYS A 280 15.14 14.64 8.23
N SER A 281 14.28 14.04 7.41
CA SER A 281 12.85 13.96 7.72
C SER A 281 12.21 12.71 7.12
N TYR A 282 12.54 11.56 7.69
CA TYR A 282 11.82 10.30 7.47
C TYR A 282 10.33 10.38 7.87
N LEU A 283 9.92 11.48 8.48
CA LEU A 283 8.54 11.74 8.86
C LEU A 283 7.65 12.09 7.65
N GLU A 284 8.17 12.64 6.55
CA GLU A 284 7.36 13.05 5.40
C GLU A 284 7.58 12.16 4.17
N TYR A 285 6.76 11.12 4.03
CA TYR A 285 6.89 10.19 2.91
C TYR A 285 5.54 9.81 2.31
N TYR A 286 5.58 9.28 1.09
CA TYR A 286 4.50 8.53 0.48
C TYR A 286 4.84 7.05 0.45
N ARG A 287 3.87 6.20 0.79
CA ARG A 287 3.92 4.78 0.44
C ARG A 287 3.56 4.65 -1.03
N VAL A 288 4.32 3.84 -1.74
CA VAL A 288 4.17 3.67 -3.19
C VAL A 288 4.04 2.21 -3.58
N ILE A 289 3.35 1.99 -4.70
CA ILE A 289 3.30 0.69 -5.40
C ILE A 289 3.96 0.89 -6.76
N VAL A 290 4.95 0.06 -7.10
CA VAL A 290 5.47 -0.01 -8.47
C VAL A 290 4.52 -0.85 -9.30
N ILE A 291 4.19 -0.39 -10.50
CA ILE A 291 3.30 -1.12 -11.40
C ILE A 291 3.92 -1.41 -12.76
N GLU A 292 3.43 -2.46 -13.40
CA GLU A 292 3.62 -2.75 -14.81
C GLU A 292 2.24 -2.74 -15.50
N TRP A 293 2.12 -1.99 -16.59
CA TRP A 293 0.93 -2.01 -17.42
C TRP A 293 0.92 -3.23 -18.34
N MET A 294 -0.08 -4.10 -18.17
CA MET A 294 -0.26 -5.24 -19.05
C MET A 294 -0.91 -4.82 -20.37
N ALA A 295 -0.73 -5.62 -21.43
CA ALA A 295 -1.34 -5.37 -22.75
C ALA A 295 -2.88 -5.25 -22.71
N SER A 296 -3.53 -5.74 -21.65
CA SER A 296 -4.97 -5.60 -21.42
C SER A 296 -5.39 -4.21 -20.91
N GLY A 297 -4.46 -3.31 -20.61
CA GLY A 297 -4.73 -2.03 -19.93
C GLY A 297 -5.04 -2.18 -18.44
N VAL A 298 -4.57 -3.27 -17.82
CA VAL A 298 -4.66 -3.50 -16.37
C VAL A 298 -3.24 -3.44 -15.82
N ALA A 299 -3.04 -2.65 -14.77
CA ALA A 299 -1.79 -2.60 -14.05
C ALA A 299 -1.66 -3.84 -13.15
N GLU A 300 -0.47 -4.42 -13.10
CA GLU A 300 -0.06 -5.35 -12.04
C GLU A 300 0.96 -4.68 -11.12
N ARG A 301 0.82 -4.89 -9.82
CA ARG A 301 1.82 -4.56 -8.83
C ARG A 301 3.10 -5.37 -9.09
N ARG A 302 4.24 -4.68 -9.04
CA ARG A 302 5.60 -5.21 -9.17
C ARG A 302 6.52 -4.86 -8.00
N GLY A 303 6.02 -4.11 -7.04
CA GLY A 303 6.80 -3.79 -5.86
C GLY A 303 6.08 -2.80 -4.97
N ILE A 304 6.67 -2.57 -3.81
CA ILE A 304 6.24 -1.56 -2.84
C ILE A 304 7.43 -0.76 -2.37
N GLY A 305 7.19 0.47 -1.95
CA GLY A 305 8.28 1.30 -1.47
C GLY A 305 7.82 2.51 -0.69
N ARG A 306 8.79 3.38 -0.45
CA ARG A 306 8.57 4.70 0.12
C ARG A 306 9.38 5.73 -0.66
N ILE A 307 8.81 6.92 -0.84
CA ILE A 307 9.51 8.08 -1.39
C ILE A 307 9.28 9.29 -0.49
N GLY A 308 10.25 10.19 -0.40
CA GLY A 308 10.05 11.50 0.25
C GLY A 308 8.98 12.30 -0.49
N LYS A 309 8.22 13.16 0.20
CA LYS A 309 7.18 13.97 -0.47
C LYS A 309 7.76 14.88 -1.56
N GLU A 310 8.98 15.36 -1.38
CA GLU A 310 9.73 16.16 -2.35
C GLU A 310 10.07 15.39 -3.64
N ALA A 311 10.09 14.05 -3.59
CA ALA A 311 10.36 13.21 -4.75
C ALA A 311 9.34 13.41 -5.88
N VAL A 312 8.11 13.80 -5.54
CA VAL A 312 7.05 14.03 -6.53
C VAL A 312 7.41 15.16 -7.51
N ALA A 313 8.04 16.23 -7.02
CA ALA A 313 8.54 17.32 -7.86
C ALA A 313 9.76 16.94 -8.70
N LYS A 314 10.42 15.81 -8.35
CA LYS A 314 11.59 15.26 -9.06
C LYS A 314 11.21 14.17 -10.05
N SER A 315 9.93 13.89 -10.24
CA SER A 315 9.46 12.92 -11.24
C SER A 315 10.03 13.23 -12.63
N PHE A 316 10.49 12.21 -13.33
CA PHE A 316 10.83 12.31 -14.74
C PHE A 316 9.59 12.61 -15.58
N ALA A 317 9.80 13.02 -16.84
CA ALA A 317 8.74 13.24 -17.81
C ALA A 317 7.79 12.02 -17.87
N PRO A 318 6.46 12.21 -17.91
CA PRO A 318 5.74 13.48 -18.11
C PRO A 318 5.65 14.42 -16.89
N GLY A 319 6.28 14.06 -15.76
CA GLY A 319 6.07 14.68 -14.46
C GLY A 319 5.03 13.88 -13.67
N PRO A 320 4.66 14.32 -12.46
CA PRO A 320 3.60 13.66 -11.73
C PRO A 320 2.28 13.84 -12.47
N VAL A 321 1.40 12.83 -12.44
CA VAL A 321 0.10 12.84 -13.10
C VAL A 321 -0.98 12.37 -12.15
N TRP A 322 -2.18 12.95 -12.26
CA TRP A 322 -3.35 12.47 -11.55
C TRP A 322 -4.21 11.69 -12.54
N GLU A 323 -4.35 10.39 -12.31
CA GLU A 323 -4.97 9.49 -13.30
C GLU A 323 -5.78 8.36 -12.66
N GLU A 324 -6.58 7.71 -13.49
CA GLU A 324 -7.40 6.56 -13.12
C GLU A 324 -6.64 5.27 -13.35
N ILE A 325 -6.55 4.45 -12.31
CA ILE A 325 -5.83 3.18 -12.32
C ILE A 325 -6.83 2.03 -12.29
N LEU A 326 -6.61 1.04 -13.16
CA LEU A 326 -7.16 -0.30 -13.04
C LEU A 326 -6.08 -1.27 -12.57
N LEU A 327 -6.13 -1.70 -11.32
CA LEU A 327 -5.15 -2.59 -10.69
C LEU A 327 -5.74 -3.99 -10.52
N GLY A 328 -5.04 -5.01 -11.02
CA GLY A 328 -5.49 -6.40 -11.03
C GLY A 328 -4.37 -7.40 -10.83
#